data_AF-A0A9D2SFR5-F1
#
_entry.id   AF-A0A9D2SFR5-F1
#
_cell.length_a   1.000
_cell.length_b   1.000
_cell.length_c   1.000
_cell.angle_alpha   90.00
_cell.angle_beta   90.00
_cell.angle_gamma   90.00
#
_symmetry.space_group_name_H-M   'P 1'
#
loop_
_entity.id
_entity.type
_entity.pdbx_description
1 polymer ?
#
loop_
_entity_poly.entity_id
_entity_poly.type
_entity_poly.pdbx_seq_one_letter_code
_entity_poly.pdbx_strand_id
1 'polypeptide(L)'
;MVDLDHFKEINDGFGHPEGDRILREVSRCLQECFGPEALLGRVGGDEFAVFLQPNLSLEEWKVCLRHFQESVRLVEPPSGARRLSCSVGVLLVKEPRPVEELYRDADWLLYQAKAQGRDRYVAGTQEDARVGVHAQAG
;
A
#
# COMPACT_ATOMS: atom_id res chain seq x y z
N MET A 1 -3.68 -1.97 -2.28
CA MET A 1 -2.35 -1.77 -2.88
C MET A 1 -1.50 -0.90 -1.97
N VAL A 2 -0.23 -1.23 -1.82
CA VAL A 2 0.74 -0.55 -0.96
C VAL A 2 1.99 -0.25 -1.79
N ASP A 3 2.56 0.94 -1.64
CA ASP A 3 3.80 1.34 -2.29
C ASP A 3 4.66 2.15 -1.32
N LEU A 4 5.96 1.85 -1.28
CA LEU A 4 6.91 2.55 -0.41
C LEU A 4 7.29 3.93 -0.99
N ASP A 5 7.01 4.96 -0.20
CA ASP A 5 7.24 6.32 -0.65
C ASP A 5 8.74 6.64 -0.69
N HIS A 6 9.19 7.17 -1.83
CA HIS A 6 10.59 7.55 -2.07
C HIS A 6 11.59 6.39 -1.99
N PHE A 7 11.17 5.13 -2.16
CA PHE A 7 12.04 3.97 -2.03
C PHE A 7 13.24 3.99 -2.99
N LYS A 8 13.08 4.54 -4.20
CA LYS A 8 14.19 4.73 -5.13
C LYS A 8 15.32 5.60 -4.54
N GLU A 9 15.01 6.63 -3.73
CA GLU A 9 16.03 7.46 -3.07
C GLU A 9 16.91 6.62 -2.13
N ILE A 10 16.34 5.57 -1.53
CA ILE A 10 17.08 4.65 -0.66
C ILE A 10 18.03 3.79 -1.51
N ASN A 11 17.55 3.20 -2.60
CA ASN A 11 18.39 2.40 -3.48
C ASN A 11 19.52 3.23 -4.11
N ASP A 12 19.19 4.43 -4.59
CA ASP A 12 20.16 5.32 -5.24
C ASP A 12 21.19 5.87 -4.24
N GLY A 13 20.80 6.10 -2.98
CA GLY A 13 21.67 6.64 -1.93
C GLY A 13 22.48 5.61 -1.15
N PHE A 14 21.94 4.42 -0.92
CA PHE A 14 22.49 3.42 0.01
C PHE A 14 22.68 2.03 -0.61
N GLY A 15 22.27 1.86 -1.87
CA GLY A 15 22.44 0.64 -2.64
C GLY A 15 21.31 -0.39 -2.43
N HIS A 16 21.18 -1.27 -3.42
CA HIS A 16 20.17 -2.34 -3.44
C HIS A 16 20.18 -3.27 -2.20
N PRO A 17 21.32 -3.64 -1.58
CA PRO A 17 21.29 -4.48 -0.39
C PRO A 17 20.47 -3.89 0.76
N GLU A 18 20.48 -2.56 0.87
CA GLU A 18 19.74 -1.83 1.90
C GLU A 18 18.25 -1.72 1.55
N GLY A 19 17.93 -1.47 0.28
CA GLY A 19 16.56 -1.59 -0.22
C GLY A 19 15.97 -2.97 0.04
N ASP A 20 16.74 -4.05 -0.21
CA ASP A 20 16.33 -5.42 0.07
C ASP A 20 16.08 -5.68 1.56
N ARG A 21 16.88 -5.10 2.47
CA ARG A 21 16.63 -5.17 3.92
C ARG A 21 15.29 -4.52 4.26
N ILE A 22 15.05 -3.31 3.78
CA ILE A 22 13.80 -2.58 4.03
C ILE A 22 12.59 -3.34 3.48
N LEU A 23 12.66 -3.88 2.26
CA LEU A 23 11.57 -4.67 1.68
C LEU A 23 11.23 -5.91 2.51
N ARG A 24 12.23 -6.57 3.10
CA ARG A 24 12.01 -7.69 4.03
C ARG A 24 11.32 -7.25 5.31
N GLU A 25 11.71 -6.10 5.87
CA GLU A 25 11.10 -5.56 7.09
C GLU A 25 9.66 -5.11 6.86
N VAL A 26 9.38 -4.41 5.75
CA VAL A 26 8.02 -4.05 5.34
C VAL A 26 7.17 -5.29 5.11
N SER A 27 7.73 -6.34 4.49
CA SER A 27 7.03 -7.62 4.32
C SER A 27 6.66 -8.25 5.66
N ARG A 28 7.52 -8.13 6.67
CA ARG A 28 7.22 -8.57 8.04
C ARG A 28 6.10 -7.73 8.67
N CYS A 29 6.13 -6.41 8.52
CA CYS A 29 5.07 -5.52 8.99
C CYS A 29 3.71 -5.91 8.37
N LEU A 30 3.67 -6.21 7.08
CA LEU A 30 2.46 -6.69 6.40
C LEU A 30 1.93 -7.99 7.03
N GLN A 31 2.80 -8.98 7.25
CA GLN A 31 2.43 -10.27 7.84
C GLN A 31 1.91 -10.12 9.28
N GLU A 32 2.58 -9.30 10.09
CA GLU A 32 2.19 -9.07 11.49
C GLU A 32 0.88 -8.29 11.61
N CYS A 33 0.64 -7.30 10.74
CA CYS A 33 -0.55 -6.45 10.82
C CYS A 33 -1.80 -7.11 10.25
N PHE A 34 -1.67 -7.90 9.18
CA PHE A 34 -2.81 -8.47 8.46
C PHE A 34 -3.04 -9.95 8.75
N GLY A 35 -2.07 -10.61 9.39
CA GLY A 35 -2.20 -12.00 9.84
C GLY A 35 -2.11 -13.03 8.72
N PRO A 36 -2.19 -14.32 9.08
CA PRO A 36 -1.94 -15.43 8.15
C PRO A 36 -3.06 -15.67 7.13
N GLU A 37 -4.27 -15.17 7.39
CA GLU A 37 -5.43 -15.28 6.49
C GLU A 37 -5.38 -14.26 5.34
N ALA A 38 -4.46 -13.30 5.40
CA ALA A 38 -4.22 -12.32 4.35
C ALA A 38 -3.46 -12.95 3.18
N LEU A 39 -3.95 -12.76 1.97
CA LEU A 39 -3.17 -13.05 0.77
C LEU A 39 -2.28 -11.84 0.47
N LEU A 40 -0.97 -12.03 0.67
CA LEU A 40 0.07 -11.02 0.46
C LEU A 40 0.88 -11.36 -0.79
N GLY A 41 1.13 -10.37 -1.64
CA GLY A 41 1.98 -10.53 -2.81
C GLY A 41 2.83 -9.29 -3.07
N ARG A 42 4.08 -9.48 -3.48
CA ARG A 42 4.91 -8.40 -4.03
C ARG A 42 4.68 -8.35 -5.53
N VAL A 43 4.13 -7.25 -6.02
CA VAL A 43 3.72 -7.09 -7.44
C VAL A 43 4.72 -6.30 -8.26
N GLY A 44 5.57 -5.51 -7.60
CA GLY A 44 6.61 -4.70 -8.23
C GLY A 44 7.89 -4.61 -7.40
N GLY A 45 8.72 -3.62 -7.71
CA GLY A 45 9.97 -3.37 -6.99
C GLY A 45 9.72 -3.03 -5.51
N ASP A 46 8.81 -2.11 -5.25
CA ASP A 46 8.43 -1.56 -3.95
C ASP A 46 6.93 -1.61 -3.69
N GLU A 47 6.21 -2.30 -4.56
CA GLU A 47 4.76 -2.42 -4.54
C GLU A 47 4.31 -3.79 -3.98
N PHE A 48 3.32 -3.73 -3.10
CA PHE A 48 2.69 -4.89 -2.49
C PHE A 48 1.16 -4.85 -2.70
N ALA A 49 0.59 -6.04 -2.94
CA ALA A 49 -0.84 -6.29 -2.94
C ALA A 49 -1.22 -7.07 -1.66
N VAL A 50 -2.32 -6.64 -1.06
CA VAL A 50 -2.90 -7.27 0.13
C VAL A 50 -4.37 -7.51 -0.16
N PHE A 51 -4.81 -8.76 -0.05
CA PHE A 51 -6.21 -9.14 -0.16
C PHE A 51 -6.66 -9.73 1.18
N LEU A 52 -7.62 -9.08 1.84
CA LEU A 52 -8.18 -9.56 3.10
C LEU A 52 -9.59 -10.12 2.90
N GLN A 53 -9.93 -11.06 3.77
CA GLN A 53 -11.26 -11.66 3.82
C GLN A 53 -12.34 -10.65 4.26
N PRO A 54 -13.60 -10.86 3.85
CA PRO A 54 -14.71 -9.90 4.03
C PRO A 54 -15.20 -9.74 5.48
N ASN A 55 -14.51 -10.32 6.46
CA ASN A 55 -15.03 -10.48 7.82
C ASN A 55 -14.70 -9.28 8.73
N LEU A 56 -13.95 -8.29 8.22
CA LEU A 56 -13.58 -7.09 8.97
C LEU A 56 -14.57 -5.95 8.66
N SER A 57 -15.05 -5.30 9.73
CA SER A 57 -15.75 -4.03 9.62
C SER A 57 -14.81 -2.93 9.09
N LEU A 58 -15.40 -1.85 8.58
CA LEU A 58 -14.65 -0.70 8.08
C LEU A 58 -13.74 -0.10 9.16
N GLU A 59 -14.17 -0.07 10.41
CA GLU A 59 -13.40 0.50 11.52
C GLU A 59 -12.21 -0.38 11.90
N GLU A 60 -12.37 -1.71 11.92
CA GLU A 60 -11.26 -2.65 12.14
C GLU A 60 -10.20 -2.50 11.05
N TRP A 61 -10.61 -2.38 9.80
CA TRP A 61 -9.70 -2.15 8.68
C TRP A 61 -8.91 -0.84 8.83
N LYS A 62 -9.57 0.25 9.21
CA LYS A 62 -8.90 1.54 9.44
C LYS A 62 -7.87 1.45 10.57
N VAL A 63 -8.17 0.72 11.64
CA VAL A 63 -7.22 0.47 12.74
C VAL A 63 -6.01 -0.32 12.22
N CYS A 64 -6.24 -1.43 11.52
CA CYS A 64 -5.17 -2.24 10.94
C CYS A 64 -4.29 -1.44 9.98
N LEU A 65 -4.87 -0.60 9.12
CA LEU A 65 -4.13 0.26 8.20
C LEU A 65 -3.27 1.29 8.92
N ARG A 66 -3.82 1.95 9.95
CA ARG A 66 -3.05 2.91 10.76
C ARG A 66 -1.88 2.22 11.47
N HIS A 67 -2.13 1.08 12.12
CA HIS A 67 -1.07 0.29 12.76
C HIS A 67 -0.01 -0.13 11.74
N PHE A 68 -0.40 -0.61 10.56
CA PHE A 68 0.55 -0.96 9.50
C PHE A 68 1.42 0.24 9.08
N GLN A 69 0.82 1.40 8.82
CA GLN A 69 1.58 2.60 8.47
C GLN A 69 2.51 3.04 9.60
N GLU A 70 2.09 2.92 10.85
CA GLU A 70 2.93 3.19 12.02
C GLU A 70 4.11 2.22 12.10
N SER A 71 3.88 0.91 11.91
CA SER A 71 4.93 -0.11 11.86
C SER A 71 5.95 0.16 10.75
N VAL A 72 5.50 0.56 9.56
CA VAL A 72 6.42 0.95 8.46
C VAL A 72 7.27 2.15 8.83
N ARG A 73 6.71 3.14 9.55
CA ARG A 73 7.47 4.32 10.01
C ARG A 73 8.48 4.03 11.11
N LEU A 74 8.39 2.86 11.75
CA LEU A 74 9.31 2.38 12.78
C LEU A 74 10.45 1.55 12.20
N VAL A 75 10.36 1.13 10.95
CA VAL A 75 11.50 0.56 10.22
C VAL A 75 12.57 1.63 10.10
N GLU A 76 13.69 1.43 10.79
CA GLU A 76 14.79 2.38 10.81
C GLU A 76 15.49 2.40 9.44
N PRO A 77 15.47 3.53 8.73
CA PRO A 77 16.24 3.66 7.51
C PRO A 77 17.71 3.94 7.84
N PRO A 78 18.62 3.87 6.85
CA PRO A 78 20.02 4.25 7.03
C PRO A 78 20.19 5.66 7.60
N SER A 79 21.28 5.91 8.32
CA SER A 79 21.61 7.26 8.78
C SER A 79 21.72 8.22 7.61
N GLY A 80 20.99 9.34 7.68
CA GLY A 80 20.91 10.34 6.61
C GLY A 80 19.85 10.05 5.54
N ALA A 81 19.18 8.90 5.58
CA ALA A 81 18.04 8.61 4.73
C ALA A 81 16.76 9.32 5.21
N ARG A 82 15.83 9.54 4.29
CA ARG A 82 14.46 9.98 4.63
C ARG A 82 13.78 8.92 5.50
N ARG A 83 12.93 9.36 6.44
CA ARG A 83 12.04 8.46 7.18
C ARG A 83 11.20 7.61 6.22
N LEU A 84 11.15 6.31 6.45
CA LEU A 84 10.33 5.40 5.66
C LEU A 84 8.84 5.69 5.88
N SER A 85 8.07 5.64 4.79
CA SER A 85 6.62 5.76 4.77
C SER A 85 6.06 4.96 3.60
N CYS A 86 4.74 4.74 3.60
CA CYS A 86 4.05 4.10 2.49
C CYS A 86 2.72 4.77 2.19
N SER A 87 2.35 4.75 0.92
CA SER A 87 1.04 5.14 0.43
C SER A 87 0.20 3.91 0.16
N VAL A 88 -1.10 3.98 0.45
CA VAL A 88 -1.99 2.82 0.35
C VAL A 88 -3.29 3.16 -0.37
N GLY A 89 -3.65 2.39 -1.39
CA GLY A 89 -4.97 2.40 -2.02
C GLY A 89 -5.82 1.23 -1.53
N VAL A 90 -7.00 1.50 -0.98
CA VAL A 90 -7.87 0.48 -0.36
C VAL A 90 -9.21 0.41 -1.07
N LEU A 91 -9.39 -0.62 -1.89
CA LEU A 91 -10.63 -0.85 -2.61
C LEU A 91 -11.56 -1.77 -1.82
N LEU A 92 -12.76 -1.28 -1.49
CA LEU A 92 -13.84 -2.10 -0.95
C LEU A 92 -14.58 -2.79 -2.09
N VAL A 93 -14.42 -4.11 -2.18
CA VAL A 93 -15.04 -4.96 -3.20
C VAL A 93 -16.38 -5.46 -2.68
N LYS A 94 -17.48 -5.01 -3.29
CA LYS A 94 -18.85 -5.48 -2.95
C LYS A 94 -19.30 -6.62 -3.86
N GLU A 95 -18.89 -6.57 -5.13
CA GLU A 95 -19.25 -7.55 -6.14
C GLU A 95 -17.99 -8.13 -6.82
N PRO A 96 -18.00 -9.42 -7.18
CA PRO A 96 -16.91 -10.02 -7.94
C PRO A 96 -16.70 -9.29 -9.28
N ARG A 97 -15.46 -8.97 -9.61
CA ARG A 97 -15.04 -8.39 -10.90
C ARG A 97 -13.70 -8.99 -11.33
N PRO A 98 -13.32 -8.87 -12.62
CA PRO A 98 -11.99 -9.26 -13.09
C PRO A 98 -10.89 -8.63 -12.23
N VAL A 99 -9.85 -9.40 -11.92
CA VAL A 99 -8.77 -8.95 -11.03
C VAL A 99 -8.06 -7.71 -11.58
N GLU A 100 -7.98 -7.58 -12.90
CA GLU A 100 -7.39 -6.45 -13.60
C GLU A 100 -8.16 -5.15 -13.33
N GLU A 101 -9.50 -5.21 -13.28
CA GLU A 101 -10.33 -4.06 -12.91
C GLU A 101 -10.15 -3.68 -11.45
N LEU A 102 -10.12 -4.66 -10.54
CA LEU A 102 -9.92 -4.43 -9.12
C LEU A 102 -8.53 -3.83 -8.84
N TYR A 103 -7.52 -4.32 -9.55
CA TYR A 103 -6.15 -3.83 -9.46
C TYR A 103 -6.06 -2.37 -9.92
N ARG A 104 -6.61 -2.05 -11.10
CA ARG A 104 -6.64 -0.67 -11.62
C ARG A 104 -7.35 0.30 -10.68
N ASP A 105 -8.48 -0.10 -10.11
CA ASP A 105 -9.24 0.75 -9.18
C ASP A 105 -8.48 0.96 -7.86
N ALA A 106 -7.80 -0.07 -7.35
CA ALA A 106 -6.95 0.04 -6.17
C ALA A 106 -5.68 0.87 -6.42
N ASP A 107 -5.12 0.79 -7.62
CA ASP A 107 -3.98 1.60 -8.05
C ASP A 107 -4.36 3.09 -8.18
N TRP A 108 -5.54 3.39 -8.70
CA TRP A 108 -6.05 4.76 -8.72
C TRP A 108 -6.18 5.35 -7.31
N LEU A 109 -6.70 4.57 -6.35
CA LEU A 109 -6.75 5.00 -4.95
C LEU A 109 -5.34 5.22 -4.37
N LEU A 110 -4.38 4.38 -4.74
CA LEU A 110 -2.97 4.55 -4.35
C LEU A 110 -2.38 5.83 -4.95
N TYR A 111 -2.64 6.11 -6.22
CA TYR A 111 -2.26 7.36 -6.87
C TYR A 111 -2.84 8.57 -6.12
N GLN A 112 -4.11 8.52 -5.73
CA GLN A 112 -4.73 9.59 -4.93
C GLN A 112 -4.01 9.79 -3.59
N ALA A 113 -3.63 8.71 -2.90
CA ALA A 113 -2.86 8.80 -1.66
C ALA A 113 -1.52 9.53 -1.89
N LYS A 114 -0.83 9.22 -2.98
CA LYS A 114 0.43 9.89 -3.36
C LYS A 114 0.21 11.36 -3.72
N ALA A 115 -0.81 11.67 -4.51
CA ALA A 115 -1.16 13.03 -4.94
C ALA A 115 -1.56 13.94 -3.77
N GLN A 116 -2.20 13.38 -2.74
CA GLN A 116 -2.59 14.10 -1.53
C GLN A 116 -1.44 14.33 -0.54
N GLY A 117 -0.21 13.97 -0.90
CA GLY A 117 0.99 14.23 -0.09
C GLY A 117 1.63 12.99 0.52
N ARG A 118 1.32 11.78 0.01
CA ARG A 118 1.92 10.49 0.42
C ARG A 118 1.63 10.13 1.88
N ASP A 119 2.20 9.02 2.33
CA ASP A 119 2.25 8.62 3.74
C ASP A 119 0.85 8.53 4.40
N ARG A 120 -0.10 8.01 3.61
CA ARG A 120 -1.53 7.91 3.95
C ARG A 120 -2.18 6.78 3.18
N TYR A 121 -3.39 6.44 3.57
CA TYR A 121 -4.27 5.63 2.76
C TYR A 121 -5.40 6.46 2.16
N VAL A 122 -5.90 6.03 1.00
CA VAL A 122 -7.18 6.46 0.45
C VAL A 122 -8.03 5.21 0.23
N ALA A 123 -9.24 5.22 0.79
CA ALA A 123 -10.18 4.12 0.66
C ALA A 123 -11.37 4.54 -0.20
N GLY A 124 -11.87 3.62 -1.02
CA GLY A 124 -13.01 3.86 -1.88
C GLY A 124 -13.68 2.56 -2.29
N THR A 125 -14.87 2.68 -2.86
CA THR A 125 -15.62 1.56 -3.42
C THR A 125 -15.36 1.41 -4.92
N GLN A 126 -15.88 0.33 -5.48
CA GLN A 126 -15.89 0.03 -6.92
C GLN A 126 -16.55 1.13 -7.79
N GLU A 127 -17.41 1.97 -7.19
CA GLU A 127 -18.08 3.08 -7.86
C GLU A 127 -17.24 4.36 -7.79
N ASP A 128 -16.69 4.67 -6.60
CA ASP A 128 -15.82 5.84 -6.38
C ASP A 128 -14.59 5.81 -7.30
N ALA A 129 -13.97 4.63 -7.44
CA ALA A 129 -12.76 4.47 -8.23
C ALA A 129 -13.01 4.61 -9.73
N ARG A 130 -14.16 4.15 -10.25
CA ARG A 130 -14.49 4.26 -11.68
C ARG A 130 -14.61 5.70 -12.14
N VAL A 131 -15.30 6.54 -11.37
CA VAL A 131 -15.46 7.97 -11.69
C VAL A 131 -14.08 8.64 -11.75
N GLY A 132 -13.20 8.30 -10.81
CA GLY A 132 -11.85 8.84 -10.74
C GLY A 132 -10.92 8.38 -11.87
N VAL A 133 -10.95 7.09 -12.23
CA VAL A 133 -10.13 6.53 -13.32
C VAL A 133 -10.53 7.13 -14.66
N HIS A 134 -11.83 7.24 -14.94
CA HIS A 134 -12.31 7.81 -16.21
C HIS A 134 -12.05 9.31 -16.34
N ALA A 135 -12.01 10.06 -15.23
CA ALA A 135 -11.72 11.49 -15.25
C ALA A 135 -10.25 11.84 -15.56
N GLN A 136 -9.32 10.88 -15.48
CA GLN A 136 -7.90 11.10 -15.84
C GLN A 136 -7.54 10.66 -17.26
N ALA A 137 -8.43 9.94 -17.94
CA ALA A 137 -8.19 9.39 -19.28
C ALA A 137 -8.74 10.28 -20.43
N GLY A 138 -9.27 11.47 -20.10
CA GLY A 138 -9.75 12.48 -21.06
C GLY A 138 -9.03 13.80 -20.88
#